data_AF-A0A212FA32-F1
#
_entry.id   AF-A0A212FA32-F1
#
_cell.length_a   1.000
_cell.length_b   1.000
_cell.length_c   1.000
_cell.angle_alpha   90.00
_cell.angle_beta   90.00
_cell.angle_gamma   90.00
#
_symmetry.space_group_name_H-M   'P 1'
#
loop_
_entity.id
_entity.type
_entity.pdbx_description
1 polymer ?
#
loop_
_entity_poly.entity_id
_entity_poly.type
_entity_poly.pdbx_seq_one_letter_code
_entity_poly.pdbx_strand_id
1 'polypeptide(L)'
;MIYCYPIMFKYKPHKGAVHGTLQIIWGGMEPFSNVIPITIYRCENLANDCNSCISIPKAYACGWCPNTNVCVIGEECSEDIIRWSLNRLNCNDKKLRYT
;
A
#
# COMPACT_ATOMS: atom_id res chain seq x y z
N MET A 1 1.34 4.23 25.20
CA MET A 1 1.20 3.93 23.76
C MET A 1 0.41 5.08 23.13
N ILE A 2 0.92 5.68 22.06
CA ILE A 2 0.29 6.84 21.40
C ILE A 2 -0.40 6.35 20.13
N TYR A 3 -1.63 6.77 19.90
CA TYR A 3 -2.39 6.45 18.69
C TYR A 3 -3.01 7.73 18.13
N CYS A 4 -2.97 7.87 16.81
CA CYS A 4 -3.70 8.92 16.12
C CYS A 4 -5.14 8.44 15.84
N TYR A 5 -6.07 9.39 15.77
CA TYR A 5 -7.36 9.12 15.14
C TYR A 5 -7.17 8.75 13.65
N PRO A 6 -8.10 7.99 13.04
CA PRO A 6 -8.04 7.67 11.62
C PRO A 6 -7.95 8.94 10.77
N ILE A 7 -6.95 9.01 9.91
CA ILE A 7 -6.72 10.12 8.98
C ILE A 7 -6.43 9.57 7.59
N MET A 8 -6.86 10.30 6.56
CA MET A 8 -6.60 9.94 5.17
C MET A 8 -5.74 10.99 4.50
N PHE A 9 -4.54 10.58 4.06
CA PHE A 9 -3.63 11.45 3.34
C PHE A 9 -4.00 11.53 1.86
N LYS A 10 -3.94 12.73 1.29
CA LYS A 10 -4.12 12.97 -0.15
C LYS A 10 -2.82 13.48 -0.75
N TYR A 11 -2.49 12.99 -1.93
CA TYR A 11 -1.31 13.41 -2.68
C TYR A 11 -1.56 13.23 -4.19
N LYS A 12 -0.64 13.70 -5.03
CA LYS A 12 -0.82 13.70 -6.50
C LYS A 12 -1.07 12.27 -7.03
N PRO A 13 -2.13 12.06 -7.84
CA PRO A 13 -2.66 10.73 -8.17
C PRO A 13 -1.76 9.83 -9.03
N HIS A 14 -0.71 10.36 -9.66
CA HIS A 14 0.24 9.58 -10.48
C HIS A 14 1.62 9.44 -9.86
N LYS A 15 1.81 9.93 -8.62
CA LYS A 15 3.05 9.72 -7.90
C LYS A 15 3.00 8.34 -7.24
N GLY A 16 4.06 7.55 -7.36
CA GLY A 16 4.14 6.22 -6.75
C GLY A 16 4.09 6.30 -5.22
N ALA A 17 5.08 6.98 -4.64
CA ALA A 17 5.17 7.24 -3.21
C ALA A 17 5.64 8.67 -2.92
N VAL A 18 5.28 9.17 -1.73
CA VAL A 18 5.75 10.45 -1.19
C VAL A 18 6.31 10.21 0.20
N HIS A 19 7.50 10.73 0.45
CA HIS A 19 8.13 10.71 1.76
C HIS A 19 7.80 12.00 2.51
N GLY A 20 7.56 11.87 3.80
CA GLY A 20 7.31 12.98 4.71
C GLY A 20 7.73 12.63 6.12
N THR A 21 7.39 13.48 7.06
CA THR A 21 7.68 13.28 8.47
C THR A 21 6.45 13.63 9.31
N LEU A 22 6.25 12.88 10.39
CA LEU A 22 5.31 13.22 11.46
C LEU A 22 6.09 13.74 12.65
N GLN A 23 5.69 14.88 13.21
CA GLN A 23 6.27 15.44 14.41
C GLN A 23 5.26 15.32 15.56
N ILE A 24 5.65 14.67 16.66
CA ILE A 24 4.77 14.51 17.83
C ILE A 24 4.94 15.70 18.77
N ILE A 25 3.91 16.54 18.89
CA ILE A 25 3.95 17.75 19.74
C ILE A 25 3.17 17.49 21.03
N TRP A 26 3.83 17.66 22.18
CA TRP A 26 3.23 17.59 23.52
C TRP A 26 3.98 18.53 24.48
N GLY A 27 3.28 19.23 25.37
CA GLY A 27 3.89 19.93 26.51
C GLY A 27 4.76 21.15 26.21
N GLY A 28 4.84 21.63 24.96
CA GLY A 28 5.51 22.90 24.61
C GLY A 28 7.04 22.89 24.61
N MET A 29 7.69 21.77 24.93
CA MET A 29 9.13 21.56 24.74
C MET A 29 9.34 20.54 23.61
N GLU A 30 10.15 20.89 22.61
CA GLU A 30 10.55 19.96 21.55
C GLU A 30 11.48 18.88 22.14
N PRO A 31 11.06 17.60 22.18
CA PRO A 31 12.00 16.53 22.46
C PRO A 31 12.96 16.42 21.27
N PHE A 32 14.23 16.12 21.54
CA PHE A 32 15.30 16.04 20.53
C PHE A 32 15.07 14.98 19.43
N SER A 33 14.05 14.12 19.54
CA SER A 33 13.74 13.09 18.54
C SER A 33 12.26 12.69 18.56
N ASN A 34 11.39 13.55 18.02
CA ASN A 34 9.94 13.28 17.84
C ASN A 34 9.52 13.23 16.36
N VAL A 35 10.48 13.16 15.45
CA VAL A 35 10.27 13.15 14.00
C VAL A 35 10.28 11.70 13.49
N ILE A 36 9.15 11.27 12.93
CA ILE A 36 8.97 9.91 12.42
C ILE A 36 8.87 10.00 10.89
N PRO A 37 9.77 9.36 10.13
CA PRO A 37 9.65 9.31 8.68
C PRO A 37 8.44 8.47 8.29
N ILE A 38 7.67 8.96 7.33
CA ILE A 38 6.50 8.27 6.78
C ILE A 38 6.58 8.19 5.26
N THR A 39 5.97 7.15 4.72
CA THR A 39 5.79 6.97 3.28
C THR A 39 4.31 6.82 2.99
N ILE A 40 3.79 7.70 2.15
CA ILE A 40 2.41 7.68 1.65
C ILE A 40 2.45 7.13 0.22
N TYR A 41 1.63 6.13 -0.08
CA TYR A 41 1.66 5.42 -1.35
C TYR A 41 0.28 4.91 -1.76
N ARG A 42 0.18 4.45 -3.01
CA ARG A 42 -0.95 3.71 -3.59
C ARG A 42 -0.35 2.56 -4.38
N CYS A 43 -0.78 1.34 -4.10
CA CYS A 43 -0.26 0.15 -4.76
C CYS A 43 -0.40 0.22 -6.29
N GLU A 44 -1.52 0.80 -6.76
CA GLU A 44 -1.83 0.99 -8.19
C GLU A 44 -0.80 1.85 -8.93
N ASN A 45 -0.11 2.74 -8.20
CA ASN A 45 0.92 3.62 -8.76
C ASN A 45 2.33 3.05 -8.59
N LEU A 46 2.49 1.96 -7.85
CA LEU A 46 3.78 1.29 -7.63
C LEU A 46 3.98 0.13 -8.62
N ALA A 47 2.88 -0.45 -9.12
CA ALA A 47 2.91 -1.55 -10.07
C ALA A 47 1.63 -1.59 -10.92
N ASN A 48 1.78 -1.92 -12.20
CA ASN A 48 0.68 -2.04 -13.16
C ASN A 48 0.49 -3.48 -13.68
N ASP A 49 1.33 -4.41 -13.24
CA ASP A 49 1.23 -5.83 -13.58
C ASP A 49 1.51 -6.71 -12.36
N CYS A 50 1.13 -7.98 -12.43
CA CYS A 50 1.27 -8.89 -11.29
C CYS A 50 2.72 -9.05 -10.85
N ASN A 51 3.67 -9.21 -11.79
CA ASN A 51 5.07 -9.50 -11.46
C ASN A 51 5.72 -8.30 -10.77
N SER A 52 5.46 -7.09 -11.26
CA SER A 52 5.90 -5.88 -10.56
C SER A 52 5.22 -5.71 -9.21
N CYS A 53 3.94 -6.07 -9.08
CA CYS A 53 3.19 -5.97 -7.82
C CYS A 53 3.75 -6.87 -6.71
N ILE A 54 4.06 -8.14 -7.01
CA ILE A 54 4.64 -9.08 -6.02
C ILE A 54 6.09 -8.75 -5.66
N SER A 55 6.77 -7.95 -6.50
CA SER A 55 8.13 -7.47 -6.24
C SER A 55 8.15 -6.29 -5.25
N ILE A 56 7.00 -5.69 -4.95
CA ILE A 56 6.91 -4.60 -3.97
C ILE A 56 7.25 -5.14 -2.57
N PRO A 57 8.08 -4.44 -1.77
CA PRO A 57 8.42 -4.86 -0.42
C PRO A 57 7.17 -5.09 0.45
N LYS A 58 7.17 -6.19 1.21
CA LYS A 58 6.02 -6.59 2.06
C LYS A 58 5.54 -5.51 3.03
N ALA A 59 6.40 -4.57 3.42
CA ALA A 59 6.07 -3.42 4.27
C ALA A 59 5.02 -2.47 3.66
N TYR A 60 4.88 -2.44 2.33
CA TYR A 60 3.83 -1.69 1.63
C TYR A 60 2.49 -2.43 1.58
N ALA A 61 2.44 -3.67 2.04
CA ALA A 61 1.22 -4.46 2.09
C ALA A 61 0.42 -4.56 0.77
N CYS A 62 1.06 -4.35 -0.39
CA CYS A 62 0.44 -4.48 -1.70
C CYS A 62 0.33 -5.95 -2.13
N GLY A 63 -0.67 -6.25 -2.96
CA GLY A 63 -0.85 -7.55 -3.58
C GLY A 63 -1.73 -7.46 -4.83
N TRP A 64 -1.64 -8.48 -5.69
CA TRP A 64 -2.39 -8.52 -6.94
C TRP A 64 -3.82 -9.01 -6.69
N CYS A 65 -4.82 -8.17 -7.02
CA CYS A 65 -6.22 -8.55 -6.95
C CYS A 65 -6.65 -9.21 -8.27
N PRO A 66 -6.98 -10.51 -8.29
CA PRO A 66 -7.24 -11.26 -9.52
C PRO A 66 -8.52 -10.84 -10.25
N ASN A 67 -9.52 -10.34 -9.52
CA ASN A 67 -10.81 -9.96 -10.12
C ASN A 67 -10.72 -8.65 -10.89
N THR A 68 -9.97 -7.68 -10.36
CA THR A 68 -9.81 -6.35 -10.98
C THR A 68 -8.56 -6.26 -11.84
N ASN A 69 -7.61 -7.20 -11.71
CA ASN A 69 -6.29 -7.13 -12.32
C ASN A 69 -5.54 -5.83 -11.95
N VAL A 70 -5.63 -5.44 -10.68
CA VAL A 70 -4.97 -4.24 -10.15
C VAL A 70 -4.16 -4.60 -8.90
N CYS A 71 -3.00 -3.95 -8.75
CA CYS A 71 -2.20 -4.02 -7.52
C CYS A 71 -2.81 -3.11 -6.45
N VAL A 72 -3.38 -3.70 -5.38
CA VAL A 72 -4.11 -2.98 -4.33
C VAL A 72 -3.77 -3.51 -2.94
N ILE A 73 -4.22 -2.83 -1.89
CA ILE A 73 -4.21 -3.41 -0.53
C ILE A 73 -5.38 -4.39 -0.37
N GLY A 74 -5.30 -5.26 0.64
CA GLY A 74 -6.26 -6.37 0.80
C GLY A 74 -7.70 -5.88 1.05
N GLU A 75 -7.85 -4.78 1.78
CA GLU A 75 -9.16 -4.15 2.06
C GLU A 75 -9.85 -3.62 0.80
N GLU A 76 -9.09 -3.29 -0.25
CA GLU A 76 -9.62 -2.78 -1.52
C GLU A 76 -9.99 -3.92 -2.49
N CYS A 77 -9.55 -5.16 -2.24
CA CYS A 77 -9.90 -6.34 -3.04
C CYS A 77 -11.18 -6.99 -2.49
N SER A 78 -12.33 -6.41 -2.83
CA SER A 78 -13.64 -6.60 -2.18
C SER A 78 -14.26 -8.01 -2.23
N GLU A 79 -13.67 -8.99 -2.92
CA GLU A 79 -14.32 -10.28 -3.15
C GLU A 79 -13.43 -11.50 -2.91
N ASP A 80 -12.14 -11.34 -2.62
CA ASP A 80 -11.26 -12.50 -2.46
C ASP A 80 -9.97 -12.20 -1.68
N ILE A 81 -10.10 -11.83 -0.40
CA ILE A 81 -8.94 -11.52 0.45
C ILE A 81 -7.99 -12.71 0.60
N ILE A 82 -8.53 -13.95 0.54
CA ILE A 82 -7.73 -15.17 0.60
C ILE A 82 -6.88 -15.29 -0.67
N ARG A 83 -7.47 -15.16 -1.87
CA ARG A 83 -6.67 -15.18 -3.10
C ARG A 83 -5.72 -13.99 -3.19
N TRP A 84 -6.12 -12.80 -2.77
CA TRP A 84 -5.21 -11.65 -2.69
C TRP A 84 -3.99 -11.97 -1.80
N SER A 85 -4.22 -12.63 -0.66
CA SER A 85 -3.14 -13.02 0.26
C SER A 85 -2.20 -14.07 -0.34
N LEU A 86 -2.73 -15.00 -1.15
CA LEU A 86 -1.95 -16.04 -1.84
C LEU A 86 -1.17 -15.46 -3.02
N ASN A 87 -1.78 -14.55 -3.78
CA ASN A 87 -1.18 -13.91 -4.95
C ASN A 87 -0.10 -12.89 -4.58
N ARG A 88 0.06 -12.51 -3.30
CA ARG A 88 1.29 -11.83 -2.84
C ARG A 88 2.55 -12.66 -3.04
N LEU A 89 2.42 -13.98 -3.24
CA LEU A 89 3.55 -14.91 -3.30
C LEU A 89 3.79 -15.44 -4.70
N ASN A 90 2.82 -15.36 -5.62
CA ASN A 90 2.94 -15.86 -6.97
C ASN A 90 1.95 -15.22 -7.94
N CYS A 91 2.36 -15.14 -9.20
CA CYS A 91 1.54 -14.69 -10.32
C CYS A 91 1.11 -15.88 -11.16
N ASN A 92 0.10 -16.61 -10.71
CA ASN A 92 -0.55 -17.63 -11.54
C ASN A 92 -1.59 -16.95 -12.44
N ASP A 93 -1.10 -16.22 -13.44
CA ASP A 93 -1.91 -15.53 -14.44
C ASP A 93 -2.49 -16.58 -15.42
N LYS A 94 -3.45 -17.39 -14.95
CA LYS A 94 -4.30 -18.19 -15.85
C LYS A 94 -5.25 -17.22 -16.54
N LYS A 95 -4.76 -16.49 -17.55
CA LYS A 95 -5.61 -15.86 -18.55
C LYS A 95 -6.44 -16.97 -19.21
N LEU A 96 -7.67 -17.17 -18.77
CA LEU A 96 -8.69 -17.76 -19.62
C LEU A 96 -8.90 -16.76 -20.76
N ARG A 97 -8.10 -16.92 -21.82
CA ARG A 97 -8.36 -16.33 -23.12
C ARG A 97 -9.67 -16.96 -23.60
N TYR A 98 -10.79 -16.29 -23.32
CA TYR A 98 -12.00 -16.53 -24.07
C TYR A 98 -11.76 -15.97 -25.47
N THR A 99 -11.56 -16.91 -26.41
CA THR A 99 -11.83 -16.76 -27.84
C THR A 99 -13.14 -16.06 -28.11
#